data_AF-A0A0K9PY72-F1
#
_entry.id   AF-A0A0K9PY72-F1
#
_cell.length_a   1.000
_cell.length_b   1.000
_cell.length_c   1.000
_cell.angle_alpha   90.00
_cell.angle_beta   90.00
_cell.angle_gamma   90.00
#
_symmetry.space_group_name_H-M   'P 1'
#
loop_
_entity.id
_entity.type
_entity.pdbx_description
1 polymer ?
#
loop_
_entity_poly.entity_id
_entity_poly.type
_entity_poly.pdbx_seq_one_letter_code
_entity_poly.pdbx_strand_id
1 'polypeptide(L)'
;MENTFCQTCGVSDNPNHLVFCSTCKTSAEHWYCMFVLPETDKEIIWSCEECAPTFPKSSSHQEYDEDLPHPPFRNKAKRYAIEDDALQNHSSSSKHKPSGQWTKRKKYMKPFHGHGESDIYNSNIHKYPFAVDAHSEEGKDGIKKFNNLKIGQVITGMEHHFNSITHLMRLLAPLKESRAQEAILLKQKKSINHNMSFVVDNNKKLEAECKRKDQDILAANKKLNERDHELSKVIKEKEKAELKVRQCSNKVTRTLIDLGYYKEKCKELEIENAELRELSVNHTEAEQLDAKSVEIDQMKHCISHLEAQTASLTQEHDNMIEFGIQCFDNFNVVKIHEWVETHPKKVALQHAECGRASNASNSKEG
;
A
#
# COMPACT_ATOMS: atom_id res chain seq x y z
N MET A 1 -36.34 27.50 14.96
CA MET A 1 -35.01 26.88 14.79
C MET A 1 -35.14 25.48 15.33
N GLU A 2 -35.02 24.46 14.49
CA GLU A 2 -35.08 23.07 14.94
C GLU A 2 -33.85 22.80 15.83
N ASN A 3 -34.05 22.25 17.02
CA ASN A 3 -32.95 21.85 17.90
C ASN A 3 -32.13 20.79 17.19
N THR A 4 -30.93 21.16 16.74
CA THR A 4 -29.99 20.21 16.13
C THR A 4 -29.16 19.60 17.26
N PHE A 5 -29.08 18.27 17.29
CA PHE A 5 -28.31 17.51 18.28
C PHE A 5 -27.12 16.83 17.60
N CYS A 6 -26.00 16.69 18.30
CA CYS A 6 -24.88 15.90 17.78
C CYS A 6 -25.28 14.42 17.69
N GLN A 7 -25.07 13.79 16.53
CA GLN A 7 -25.41 12.39 16.31
C GLN A 7 -24.57 11.41 17.14
N THR A 8 -23.39 11.84 17.62
CA THR A 8 -22.49 11.00 18.40
C THR A 8 -22.80 11.05 19.90
N CYS A 9 -22.95 12.24 20.48
CA CYS A 9 -23.16 12.40 21.92
C CYS A 9 -24.63 12.65 22.32
N GLY A 10 -25.50 12.99 21.36
CA GLY A 10 -26.92 13.28 21.61
C GLY A 10 -27.19 14.63 22.27
N VAL A 11 -26.16 15.44 22.51
CA VAL A 11 -26.29 16.74 23.20
C VAL A 11 -26.47 17.88 22.18
N SER A 12 -27.30 18.88 22.53
CA SER A 12 -27.54 20.10 21.74
C SER A 12 -26.77 21.33 22.25
N ASP A 13 -25.86 21.14 23.20
CA ASP A 13 -25.11 22.22 23.80
C ASP A 13 -24.04 22.74 22.83
N ASN A 14 -23.83 24.06 22.84
CA ASN A 14 -22.87 24.76 21.98
C ASN A 14 -23.08 24.53 20.46
N PRO A 15 -24.08 25.20 19.84
CA PRO A 15 -24.28 25.14 18.39
C PRO A 15 -23.07 25.62 17.58
N ASN A 16 -22.19 26.44 18.18
CA ASN A 16 -20.95 26.91 17.57
C ASN A 16 -19.91 25.81 17.31
N HIS A 17 -20.05 24.65 17.97
CA HIS A 17 -19.14 23.52 17.85
C HIS A 17 -19.67 22.42 16.93
N LEU A 18 -20.89 22.59 16.39
CA LEU A 18 -21.49 21.63 15.46
C LEU A 18 -20.96 21.84 14.04
N VAL A 19 -20.41 20.77 13.47
CA VAL A 19 -20.07 20.68 12.07
C VAL A 19 -21.23 19.98 11.36
N PHE A 20 -21.85 20.67 10.42
CA PHE A 20 -22.97 20.13 9.63
C PHE A 20 -22.47 19.34 8.44
N CYS A 21 -23.17 18.26 8.10
CA CYS A 21 -22.88 17.50 6.89
C CYS A 21 -23.00 18.42 5.66
N SER A 22 -21.95 18.44 4.85
CA SER A 22 -21.83 19.23 3.63
C SER A 22 -22.93 18.91 2.60
N THR A 23 -23.45 17.68 2.62
CA THR A 23 -24.48 17.18 1.69
C THR A 23 -25.90 17.37 2.21
N CYS A 24 -26.28 16.71 3.33
CA CYS A 24 -27.67 16.72 3.77
C CYS A 24 -28.07 17.93 4.62
N LYS A 25 -27.09 18.63 5.24
CA LYS A 25 -27.29 19.76 6.17
C LYS A 25 -28.19 19.46 7.40
N THR A 26 -28.73 18.25 7.52
CA THR A 26 -29.58 17.80 8.63
C THR A 26 -28.79 17.06 9.71
N SER A 27 -27.70 16.39 9.34
CA SER A 27 -26.81 15.70 10.26
C SER A 27 -25.74 16.65 10.78
N ALA A 28 -25.48 16.61 12.09
CA ALA A 28 -24.42 17.38 12.73
C ALA A 28 -23.64 16.53 13.74
N GLU A 29 -22.34 16.75 13.84
CA GLU A 29 -21.48 16.22 14.91
C GLU A 29 -20.66 17.36 15.51
N HIS A 30 -20.37 17.31 16.81
CA HIS A 30 -19.40 18.25 17.38
C HIS A 30 -18.00 17.97 16.80
N TRP A 31 -17.20 19.01 16.58
CA TRP A 31 -15.82 18.85 16.07
C TRP A 31 -14.97 17.88 16.92
N TYR A 32 -15.17 17.86 18.24
CA TYR A 32 -14.51 16.92 19.16
C TYR A 32 -15.12 15.51 19.19
N CYS A 33 -16.32 15.32 18.62
CA CYS A 33 -16.95 14.02 18.44
C CYS A 33 -16.56 13.36 17.11
N MET A 34 -15.94 14.10 16.19
CA MET A 34 -15.44 13.59 14.93
C MET A 34 -14.20 12.71 15.17
N PHE A 35 -14.09 11.62 14.41
CA PHE A 35 -12.96 10.68 14.53
C PHE A 35 -11.62 11.28 14.06
N VAL A 36 -11.69 12.21 13.10
CA VAL A 36 -10.53 12.91 12.54
C VAL A 36 -10.67 14.38 12.91
N LEU A 37 -9.79 14.85 13.79
CA LEU A 37 -9.69 16.28 14.09
C LEU A 37 -9.04 16.96 12.88
N PRO A 38 -9.67 18.00 12.30
CA PRO A 38 -9.09 18.74 11.21
C PRO A 38 -7.84 19.49 11.69
N GLU A 39 -6.84 19.60 10.83
CA GLU A 39 -5.72 20.52 11.05
C GLU A 39 -6.27 21.95 11.19
N THR A 40 -5.86 22.62 12.26
CA THR A 40 -6.31 23.96 12.63
C THR A 40 -6.15 24.92 11.44
N ASP A 41 -7.20 25.69 11.14
CA ASP A 41 -7.29 26.80 10.17
C ASP A 41 -7.93 26.51 8.80
N LYS A 42 -8.33 25.27 8.49
CA LYS A 42 -9.06 24.98 7.23
C LYS A 42 -10.56 24.84 7.45
N GLU A 43 -11.35 25.32 6.49
CA GLU A 43 -12.80 25.07 6.44
C GLU A 43 -13.07 23.56 6.45
N ILE A 44 -13.84 23.10 7.44
CA ILE A 44 -14.05 21.67 7.68
C ILE A 44 -15.17 21.18 6.77
N ILE A 45 -14.81 20.48 5.69
CA ILE A 45 -15.78 19.77 4.85
C ILE A 45 -15.98 18.37 5.42
N TRP A 46 -17.15 18.14 6.03
CA TRP A 46 -17.53 16.84 6.60
C TRP A 46 -18.78 16.28 5.93
N SER A 47 -18.88 14.95 5.81
CA SER A 47 -20.08 14.25 5.34
C SER A 47 -20.45 13.15 6.33
N CYS A 48 -21.74 13.04 6.67
CA CYS A 48 -22.23 11.98 7.54
C CYS A 48 -22.13 10.61 6.85
N GLU A 49 -22.23 9.53 7.64
CA GLU A 49 -22.10 8.16 7.13
C GLU A 49 -23.11 7.82 6.03
N GLU A 50 -24.31 8.42 6.07
CA GLU A 50 -25.35 8.24 5.05
C GLU A 50 -25.06 8.99 3.74
N CYS A 51 -24.29 10.09 3.81
CA CYS A 51 -23.92 10.91 2.65
C CYS A 51 -22.51 10.62 2.14
N ALA A 52 -21.70 9.88 2.91
CA ALA A 52 -20.37 9.47 2.48
C ALA A 52 -20.51 8.60 1.22
N PRO A 53 -19.77 8.89 0.15
CA PRO A 53 -19.85 8.11 -1.08
C PRO A 53 -19.51 6.65 -0.75
N THR A 54 -20.49 5.77 -0.94
CA THR A 54 -20.24 4.32 -0.94
C THR A 54 -19.35 4.03 -2.13
N PHE A 55 -18.04 4.04 -1.92
CA PHE A 55 -17.11 3.55 -2.93
C PHE A 55 -17.54 2.12 -3.25
N PRO A 56 -17.92 1.83 -4.52
CA PRO A 56 -18.27 0.47 -4.89
C PRO A 56 -17.06 -0.38 -4.55
N LYS A 57 -17.23 -1.31 -3.60
CA LYS A 57 -16.20 -2.29 -3.26
C LYS A 57 -15.81 -2.94 -4.57
N SER A 58 -14.61 -2.62 -5.08
CA SER A 58 -14.10 -3.18 -6.32
C SER A 58 -14.18 -4.70 -6.19
N SER A 59 -14.94 -5.33 -7.07
CA SER A 59 -15.28 -6.76 -7.05
C SER A 59 -14.10 -7.65 -7.45
N SER A 60 -12.90 -7.35 -6.96
CA SER A 60 -11.80 -8.32 -6.93
C SER A 60 -11.92 -9.10 -5.64
N HIS A 61 -12.34 -10.36 -5.75
CA HIS A 61 -12.19 -11.37 -4.71
C HIS A 61 -10.76 -11.33 -4.16
N GLN A 62 -10.58 -10.69 -3.01
CA GLN A 62 -9.61 -11.10 -2.03
C GLN A 62 -10.41 -11.71 -0.89
N GLU A 63 -10.17 -12.98 -0.66
CA GLU A 63 -10.53 -13.69 0.56
C GLU A 63 -9.78 -12.97 1.69
N TYR A 64 -10.48 -12.15 2.46
CA TYR A 64 -9.94 -11.49 3.63
C TYR A 64 -10.10 -12.45 4.81
N ASP A 65 -8.99 -12.82 5.46
CA ASP A 65 -8.98 -13.49 6.75
C ASP A 65 -9.81 -12.67 7.77
N GLU A 66 -10.74 -13.35 8.44
CA GLU A 66 -11.72 -12.83 9.42
C GLU A 66 -11.09 -12.26 10.72
N ASP A 67 -9.77 -12.12 10.81
CA ASP A 67 -9.04 -11.84 12.06
C ASP A 67 -8.57 -10.37 12.24
N LEU A 68 -9.01 -9.43 11.39
CA LEU A 68 -8.81 -8.00 11.65
C LEU A 68 -9.89 -7.47 12.60
N PRO A 69 -9.53 -6.70 13.65
CA PRO A 69 -10.51 -6.11 14.55
C PRO A 69 -11.30 -5.03 13.78
N HIS A 70 -12.54 -5.34 13.44
CA HIS A 70 -13.49 -4.31 13.02
C HIS A 70 -13.58 -3.23 14.13
N PRO A 71 -13.59 -1.93 13.78
CA PRO A 71 -13.89 -0.89 14.76
C PRO A 71 -15.26 -1.19 15.39
N PRO A 72 -15.48 -0.89 16.68
CA PRO A 72 -16.74 -1.20 17.34
C PRO A 72 -17.88 -0.58 16.55
N PHE A 73 -18.71 -1.44 15.97
CA PHE A 73 -19.96 -1.08 15.30
C PHE A 73 -20.71 -0.11 16.22
N ARG A 74 -20.97 1.11 15.74
CA ARG A 74 -21.78 2.11 16.46
C ARG A 74 -23.09 1.45 16.85
N ASN A 75 -23.34 1.38 18.15
CA ASN A 75 -24.64 1.01 18.68
C ASN A 75 -25.66 1.97 18.08
N LYS A 76 -26.54 1.45 17.22
CA LYS A 76 -27.77 2.14 16.84
C LYS A 76 -28.52 2.43 18.13
N ALA A 77 -28.43 3.65 18.65
CA ALA A 77 -29.30 4.15 19.68
C ALA A 77 -30.72 4.02 19.11
N LYS A 78 -31.46 3.01 19.58
CA LYS A 78 -32.88 2.87 19.31
C LYS A 78 -33.52 4.19 19.74
N ARG A 79 -34.20 4.86 18.80
CA ARG A 79 -35.15 5.92 19.12
C ARG A 79 -36.15 5.32 20.10
N TYR A 80 -36.04 5.64 21.38
CA TYR A 80 -37.14 5.43 22.31
C TYR A 80 -38.09 6.62 22.09
N ALA A 81 -39.24 6.32 21.51
CA ALA A 81 -40.40 7.18 21.66
C ALA A 81 -40.71 7.24 23.15
N ILE A 82 -40.79 8.45 23.69
CA ILE A 82 -41.32 8.70 25.03
C ILE A 82 -42.83 8.56 24.88
N GLU A 83 -43.37 7.44 25.35
CA GLU A 83 -44.79 7.35 25.73
C GLU A 83 -44.83 7.57 27.24
N ASP A 84 -45.55 8.64 27.64
CA ASP A 84 -46.02 8.86 28.99
C ASP A 84 -47.04 7.77 29.36
N ASP A 85 -46.82 7.04 30.47
CA ASP A 85 -47.88 6.74 31.45
C ASP A 85 -47.41 5.92 32.68
N ALA A 86 -47.90 6.38 33.83
CA ALA A 86 -48.36 5.64 35.02
C ALA A 86 -47.37 4.90 35.99
N LEU A 87 -47.24 5.53 37.16
CA LEU A 87 -47.21 4.98 38.53
C LEU A 87 -47.39 3.45 38.71
N GLN A 88 -46.44 2.79 39.40
CA GLN A 88 -46.71 2.05 40.65
C GLN A 88 -45.43 1.50 41.32
N ASN A 89 -45.40 1.63 42.64
CA ASN A 89 -44.48 1.03 43.60
C ASN A 89 -44.45 -0.51 43.50
N HIS A 90 -43.35 -1.14 43.91
CA HIS A 90 -43.27 -2.14 45.00
C HIS A 90 -41.86 -2.76 45.11
N SER A 91 -41.55 -3.16 46.34
CA SER A 91 -40.24 -3.44 46.90
C SER A 91 -39.76 -4.89 46.74
N SER A 92 -38.44 -5.06 46.98
CA SER A 92 -37.79 -6.19 47.66
C SER A 92 -37.32 -7.43 46.88
N SER A 93 -35.99 -7.59 46.89
CA SER A 93 -35.22 -8.79 47.31
C SER A 93 -35.49 -10.14 46.65
N SER A 94 -34.47 -10.75 46.03
CA SER A 94 -33.98 -12.09 46.40
C SER A 94 -32.77 -12.54 45.55
N LYS A 95 -31.89 -13.30 46.22
CA LYS A 95 -30.65 -13.92 45.76
C LYS A 95 -30.93 -15.09 44.82
N HIS A 96 -30.04 -15.35 43.85
CA HIS A 96 -29.35 -16.64 43.61
C HIS A 96 -28.61 -16.67 42.26
N LYS A 97 -27.31 -16.98 42.32
CA LYS A 97 -26.48 -17.63 41.30
C LYS A 97 -26.26 -19.09 41.76
N PRO A 98 -25.54 -19.96 41.02
CA PRO A 98 -25.38 -20.14 39.57
C PRO A 98 -25.52 -21.65 39.18
N SER A 99 -25.41 -22.02 37.90
CA SER A 99 -24.65 -23.19 37.41
C SER A 99 -25.08 -23.59 36.00
N GLY A 100 -24.14 -24.14 35.21
CA GLY A 100 -24.46 -24.82 33.96
C GLY A 100 -23.38 -24.72 32.88
N GLN A 101 -22.27 -25.43 33.07
CA GLN A 101 -21.37 -25.85 31.98
C GLN A 101 -22.08 -26.83 31.02
N TRP A 102 -21.33 -27.35 30.03
CA TRP A 102 -21.65 -28.40 29.03
C TRP A 102 -22.17 -27.84 27.69
N THR A 103 -21.68 -28.17 26.49
CA THR A 103 -20.63 -29.11 26.03
C THR A 103 -20.23 -28.80 24.59
N LYS A 104 -18.96 -29.12 24.26
CA LYS A 104 -18.42 -29.29 22.90
C LYS A 104 -19.23 -30.30 22.07
N ARG A 105 -19.44 -30.03 20.78
CA ARG A 105 -19.70 -31.08 19.77
C ARG A 105 -18.85 -30.86 18.52
N LYS A 106 -18.18 -31.94 18.12
CA LYS A 106 -17.25 -32.10 16.99
C LYS A 106 -18.01 -32.51 15.71
N LYS A 107 -17.50 -32.02 14.57
CA LYS A 107 -17.25 -32.67 13.26
C LYS A 107 -18.35 -33.49 12.54
N TYR A 108 -18.61 -33.22 11.25
CA TYR A 108 -18.10 -33.98 10.06
C TYR A 108 -18.91 -33.67 8.75
N MET A 109 -18.17 -33.32 7.69
CA MET A 109 -18.29 -33.62 6.24
C MET A 109 -19.65 -33.82 5.52
N LYS A 110 -19.82 -33.23 4.32
CA LYS A 110 -19.43 -33.81 3.00
C LYS A 110 -19.69 -32.87 1.80
N PRO A 111 -19.04 -33.12 0.63
CA PRO A 111 -18.99 -32.23 -0.54
C PRO A 111 -20.01 -32.61 -1.63
N PHE A 112 -20.33 -31.67 -2.52
CA PHE A 112 -20.99 -31.96 -3.79
C PHE A 112 -20.03 -31.81 -4.96
N HIS A 113 -19.85 -32.92 -5.69
CA HIS A 113 -19.36 -32.96 -7.07
C HIS A 113 -20.50 -32.58 -8.01
N GLY A 114 -20.18 -31.85 -9.07
CA GLY A 114 -21.04 -31.67 -10.23
C GLY A 114 -20.18 -31.62 -11.49
N HIS A 115 -20.01 -32.78 -12.12
CA HIS A 115 -19.55 -32.90 -13.50
C HIS A 115 -20.65 -32.42 -14.44
N GLY A 116 -20.26 -31.72 -15.50
CA GLY A 116 -21.12 -31.38 -16.63
C GLY A 116 -20.27 -31.21 -17.87
N GLU A 117 -19.96 -32.32 -18.53
CA GLU A 117 -19.51 -32.38 -19.92
C GLU A 117 -20.66 -31.97 -20.85
N SER A 118 -20.34 -31.18 -21.87
CA SER A 118 -21.08 -31.21 -23.15
C SER A 118 -20.19 -30.65 -24.26
N ASP A 119 -19.72 -31.53 -25.13
CA ASP A 119 -19.18 -31.23 -26.45
C ASP A 119 -20.30 -30.77 -27.39
N ILE A 120 -20.17 -29.63 -28.10
CA ILE A 120 -20.76 -29.42 -29.43
C ILE A 120 -19.86 -28.47 -30.26
N TYR A 121 -19.48 -28.95 -31.45
CA TYR A 121 -18.91 -28.24 -32.61
C TYR A 121 -19.58 -26.90 -32.94
N ASN A 122 -18.82 -25.87 -33.35
CA ASN A 122 -19.04 -25.27 -34.68
C ASN A 122 -17.92 -24.32 -35.13
N SER A 123 -17.42 -24.56 -36.33
CA SER A 123 -16.58 -23.69 -37.16
C SER A 123 -17.40 -22.55 -37.77
N ASN A 124 -16.83 -21.35 -37.89
CA ASN A 124 -17.35 -20.34 -38.82
C ASN A 124 -16.23 -19.66 -39.63
N ILE A 125 -16.26 -19.97 -40.92
CA ILE A 125 -15.56 -19.36 -42.04
C ILE A 125 -16.61 -18.58 -42.84
N HIS A 126 -16.35 -17.31 -43.16
CA HIS A 126 -16.93 -16.53 -44.27
C HIS A 126 -15.90 -15.41 -44.55
N LYS A 127 -15.17 -15.26 -45.68
CA LYS A 127 -15.40 -15.26 -47.15
C LYS A 127 -16.29 -14.13 -47.72
N TYR A 128 -15.59 -13.09 -48.24
CA TYR A 128 -15.71 -12.34 -49.52
C TYR A 128 -16.98 -11.48 -49.81
N PRO A 129 -17.08 -10.65 -50.91
CA PRO A 129 -16.13 -10.25 -51.99
C PRO A 129 -16.14 -8.74 -52.44
N PHE A 130 -15.25 -8.35 -53.37
CA PHE A 130 -15.42 -7.50 -54.60
C PHE A 130 -14.02 -7.45 -55.32
N ALA A 131 -13.72 -7.99 -56.51
CA ALA A 131 -14.15 -7.80 -57.91
C ALA A 131 -13.48 -6.63 -58.69
N VAL A 132 -12.70 -7.02 -59.74
CA VAL A 132 -12.43 -6.40 -61.08
C VAL A 132 -11.78 -4.99 -61.13
N ASP A 133 -10.62 -4.79 -61.77
CA ASP A 133 -10.54 -4.41 -63.20
C ASP A 133 -9.23 -4.80 -63.92
N ALA A 134 -9.38 -4.95 -65.24
CA ALA A 134 -8.39 -5.28 -66.25
C ALA A 134 -8.15 -4.08 -67.19
N HIS A 135 -6.91 -3.88 -67.66
CA HIS A 135 -6.54 -3.23 -68.93
C HIS A 135 -5.15 -3.79 -69.34
N SER A 136 -5.02 -4.52 -70.47
CA SER A 136 -4.88 -4.06 -71.87
C SER A 136 -3.43 -3.71 -72.24
N GLU A 137 -2.76 -4.57 -73.02
CA GLU A 137 -2.21 -4.31 -74.39
C GLU A 137 -0.95 -3.41 -74.37
N GLU A 138 0.25 -3.88 -74.73
CA GLU A 138 0.90 -3.90 -76.05
C GLU A 138 2.39 -4.25 -75.75
N GLY A 139 3.24 -4.90 -76.56
CA GLY A 139 3.17 -5.34 -77.93
C GLY A 139 4.30 -6.35 -78.21
N LYS A 140 4.05 -7.22 -79.18
CA LYS A 140 5.03 -8.05 -79.87
C LYS A 140 5.21 -7.46 -81.27
N ASP A 141 6.45 -7.17 -81.66
CA ASP A 141 6.91 -7.05 -83.04
C ASP A 141 8.45 -7.12 -83.00
N GLY A 142 9.18 -7.82 -83.88
CA GLY A 142 8.76 -8.56 -85.04
C GLY A 142 9.83 -9.56 -85.48
N ILE A 143 9.35 -10.64 -86.09
CA ILE A 143 10.13 -11.54 -86.94
C ILE A 143 9.88 -11.09 -88.37
N LYS A 144 10.93 -10.75 -89.13
CA LYS A 144 10.88 -10.79 -90.59
C LYS A 144 12.03 -11.61 -91.16
N LYS A 145 11.60 -12.66 -91.88
CA LYS A 145 12.33 -13.56 -92.76
C LYS A 145 13.14 -12.80 -93.82
N PHE A 146 14.24 -13.39 -94.28
CA PHE A 146 14.52 -13.51 -95.71
C PHE A 146 15.42 -14.73 -95.95
N ASN A 147 14.98 -15.59 -96.89
CA ASN A 147 15.73 -16.73 -97.41
C ASN A 147 16.12 -16.45 -98.87
N ASN A 148 17.29 -16.99 -99.24
CA ASN A 148 17.78 -17.35 -100.58
C ASN A 148 18.40 -16.25 -101.45
N LEU A 149 19.72 -16.36 -101.72
CA LEU A 149 20.22 -16.82 -103.04
C LEU A 149 21.74 -17.10 -103.07
N LYS A 150 22.07 -18.28 -103.63
CA LYS A 150 23.21 -18.67 -104.51
C LYS A 150 24.69 -18.43 -104.13
N ILE A 151 25.36 -19.55 -103.87
CA ILE A 151 26.48 -20.18 -104.62
C ILE A 151 27.38 -19.23 -105.45
N GLY A 152 28.67 -19.18 -105.06
CA GLY A 152 29.80 -18.87 -105.95
C GLY A 152 31.14 -18.69 -105.21
N GLN A 153 32.11 -19.59 -105.47
CA GLN A 153 33.60 -19.43 -105.35
C GLN A 153 34.16 -19.34 -103.91
N VAL A 154 34.84 -20.34 -103.32
CA VAL A 154 36.09 -21.07 -103.66
C VAL A 154 37.28 -20.14 -103.93
N ILE A 155 38.36 -20.33 -103.14
CA ILE A 155 39.66 -19.63 -103.07
C ILE A 155 39.59 -18.34 -102.21
N THR A 156 39.83 -18.36 -100.89
CA THR A 156 41.16 -18.28 -100.26
C THR A 156 41.15 -18.90 -98.84
N GLY A 157 41.34 -20.20 -98.75
CA GLY A 157 41.63 -20.88 -97.48
C GLY A 157 43.11 -20.74 -97.14
N MET A 158 43.42 -20.09 -96.01
CA MET A 158 44.46 -20.46 -95.04
C MET A 158 44.76 -19.34 -94.01
N GLU A 159 44.39 -18.07 -94.28
CA GLU A 159 44.51 -16.98 -93.27
C GLU A 159 43.39 -17.01 -92.21
N HIS A 160 42.24 -17.62 -92.53
CA HIS A 160 41.12 -17.76 -91.60
C HIS A 160 41.38 -18.76 -90.44
N HIS A 161 42.31 -19.70 -90.60
CA HIS A 161 42.63 -20.68 -89.56
C HIS A 161 43.57 -20.10 -88.48
N PHE A 162 44.47 -19.19 -88.83
CA PHE A 162 45.34 -18.51 -87.85
C PHE A 162 44.56 -17.47 -87.02
N ASN A 163 43.64 -16.73 -87.64
CA ASN A 163 42.73 -15.85 -86.90
C ASN A 163 41.79 -16.65 -86.00
N SER A 164 41.32 -17.84 -86.43
CA SER A 164 40.49 -18.72 -85.59
C SER A 164 41.23 -19.24 -84.34
N ILE A 165 42.51 -19.61 -84.46
CA ILE A 165 43.31 -20.11 -83.31
C ILE A 165 43.68 -18.97 -82.36
N THR A 166 44.04 -17.80 -82.90
CA THR A 166 44.32 -16.60 -82.08
C THR A 166 43.06 -16.09 -81.39
N HIS A 167 41.90 -16.21 -82.03
CA HIS A 167 40.61 -15.90 -81.44
C HIS A 167 40.24 -16.90 -80.34
N LEU A 168 40.50 -18.21 -80.54
CA LEU A 168 40.37 -19.23 -79.50
C LEU A 168 41.30 -18.96 -78.31
N MET A 169 42.57 -18.63 -78.53
CA MET A 169 43.50 -18.26 -77.46
C MET A 169 43.06 -17.00 -76.69
N ARG A 170 42.50 -15.99 -77.39
CA ARG A 170 41.85 -14.82 -76.75
C ARG A 170 40.59 -15.19 -75.97
N LEU A 171 39.83 -16.20 -76.39
CA LEU A 171 38.66 -16.70 -75.68
C LEU A 171 39.04 -17.60 -74.48
N LEU A 172 40.24 -18.19 -74.49
CA LEU A 172 40.77 -18.99 -73.37
C LEU A 172 41.50 -18.15 -72.30
N ALA A 173 41.98 -16.94 -72.63
CA ALA A 173 42.54 -15.99 -71.68
C ALA A 173 41.59 -15.65 -70.49
N PRO A 174 40.30 -15.32 -70.71
CA PRO A 174 39.36 -15.07 -69.61
C PRO A 174 39.06 -16.32 -68.77
N LEU A 175 39.32 -17.54 -69.25
CA LEU A 175 39.17 -18.76 -68.43
C LEU A 175 40.29 -18.91 -67.39
N LYS A 176 41.51 -18.41 -67.65
CA LYS A 176 42.58 -18.38 -66.64
C LYS A 176 42.33 -17.30 -65.60
N GLU A 177 41.81 -16.15 -66.03
CA GLU A 177 41.40 -15.06 -65.16
C GLU A 177 40.19 -15.44 -64.29
N SER A 178 39.26 -16.22 -64.84
CA SER A 178 38.12 -16.80 -64.13
C SER A 178 38.55 -17.73 -62.98
N ARG A 179 39.57 -18.59 -63.18
CA ARG A 179 40.10 -19.44 -62.10
C ARG A 179 40.79 -18.65 -60.99
N ALA A 180 41.48 -17.56 -61.34
CA ALA A 180 42.11 -16.68 -60.34
C ALA A 180 41.05 -15.91 -59.54
N GLN A 181 40.00 -15.42 -60.20
CA GLN A 181 38.86 -14.78 -59.54
C GLN A 181 38.11 -15.75 -58.62
N GLU A 182 37.92 -17.01 -59.04
CA GLU A 182 37.30 -18.05 -58.20
C GLU A 182 38.13 -18.35 -56.94
N ALA A 183 39.46 -18.40 -57.04
CA ALA A 183 40.33 -18.57 -55.88
C ALA A 183 40.29 -17.38 -54.90
N ILE A 184 40.19 -16.14 -55.40
CA ILE A 184 40.00 -14.94 -54.58
C ILE A 184 38.65 -14.99 -53.86
N LEU A 185 37.59 -15.34 -54.58
CA LEU A 185 36.24 -15.42 -54.05
C LEU A 185 36.12 -16.53 -52.99
N LEU A 186 36.82 -17.66 -53.17
CA LEU A 186 36.91 -18.72 -52.16
C LEU A 186 37.66 -18.27 -50.90
N LYS A 187 38.75 -17.50 -51.02
CA LYS A 187 39.45 -16.91 -49.87
C LYS A 187 38.58 -15.90 -49.12
N GLN A 188 37.85 -15.04 -49.84
CA GLN A 188 36.90 -14.10 -49.23
C GLN A 188 35.77 -14.82 -48.50
N LYS A 189 35.18 -15.87 -49.10
CA LYS A 189 34.17 -16.72 -48.44
C LYS A 189 34.68 -17.35 -47.15
N LYS A 190 35.91 -17.88 -47.13
CA LYS A 190 36.52 -18.44 -45.91
C LYS A 190 36.71 -17.39 -44.81
N SER A 191 37.14 -16.19 -45.18
CA SER A 191 37.28 -15.06 -44.23
C SER A 191 35.94 -14.64 -43.63
N ILE A 192 34.89 -14.52 -44.46
CA ILE A 192 33.52 -14.20 -44.01
C ILE A 192 32.99 -15.27 -43.04
N ASN A 193 33.18 -16.55 -43.35
CA ASN A 193 32.75 -17.65 -42.48
C ASN A 193 33.45 -17.62 -41.11
N HIS A 194 34.75 -17.29 -41.07
CA HIS A 194 35.48 -17.17 -39.80
C HIS A 194 34.96 -16.01 -38.95
N ASN A 195 34.71 -14.85 -39.55
CA ASN A 195 34.13 -13.70 -38.86
C ASN A 195 32.72 -13.99 -38.32
N MET A 196 31.89 -14.70 -39.10
CA MET A 196 30.56 -15.11 -38.66
C MET A 196 30.61 -16.06 -37.45
N SER A 197 31.55 -17.01 -37.43
CA SER A 197 31.73 -17.90 -36.27
C SER A 197 32.08 -17.12 -35.01
N PHE A 198 32.99 -16.14 -35.11
CA PHE A 198 33.38 -15.29 -33.98
C PHE A 198 32.20 -14.46 -33.44
N VAL A 199 31.36 -13.92 -34.33
CA VAL A 199 30.14 -13.19 -33.94
C VAL A 199 29.15 -14.11 -33.21
N VAL A 200 28.95 -15.34 -33.69
CA VAL A 200 28.06 -16.32 -33.04
C VAL A 200 28.54 -16.67 -31.64
N ASP A 201 29.84 -16.89 -31.45
CA ASP A 201 30.40 -17.24 -30.14
C ASP A 201 30.33 -16.06 -29.14
N ASN A 202 30.57 -14.83 -29.60
CA ASN A 202 30.38 -13.64 -28.78
C ASN A 202 28.92 -13.44 -28.39
N ASN A 203 27.98 -13.66 -29.31
CA ASN A 203 26.55 -13.56 -29.01
C ASN A 203 26.12 -14.59 -27.96
N LYS A 204 26.59 -15.84 -28.06
CA LYS A 204 26.34 -16.87 -27.03
C LYS A 204 26.91 -16.47 -25.66
N LYS A 205 28.11 -15.88 -25.63
CA LYS A 205 28.73 -15.39 -24.39
C LYS A 205 27.92 -14.25 -23.77
N LEU A 206 27.46 -13.29 -24.58
CA LEU A 206 26.60 -12.19 -24.14
C LEU A 206 25.25 -12.69 -23.63
N GLU A 207 24.64 -13.67 -24.30
CA GLU A 207 23.37 -14.27 -23.87
C GLU A 207 23.52 -14.97 -22.51
N ALA A 208 24.61 -15.72 -22.31
CA ALA A 208 24.91 -16.35 -21.02
C ALA A 208 25.22 -15.33 -19.91
N GLU A 209 25.83 -14.20 -20.24
CA GLU A 209 26.02 -13.10 -19.28
C GLU A 209 24.70 -12.41 -18.92
N CYS A 210 23.82 -12.16 -19.90
CA CYS A 210 22.50 -11.59 -19.68
C CYS A 210 21.67 -12.49 -18.75
N LYS A 211 21.61 -13.80 -19.03
CA LYS A 211 20.88 -14.77 -18.20
C LYS A 211 21.38 -14.81 -16.76
N ARG A 212 22.69 -14.69 -16.53
CA ARG A 212 23.26 -14.61 -15.18
C ARG A 212 22.84 -13.33 -14.46
N LYS A 213 22.91 -12.17 -15.14
CA LYS A 213 22.46 -10.89 -14.60
C LYS A 213 20.96 -10.90 -14.25
N ASP A 214 20.12 -11.52 -15.08
CA ASP A 214 18.68 -11.66 -14.81
C ASP A 214 18.42 -12.50 -13.56
N GLN A 215 19.17 -13.59 -13.37
CA GLN A 215 19.11 -14.41 -12.14
C GLN A 215 19.55 -13.63 -10.90
N ASP A 216 20.62 -12.84 -11.00
CA ASP A 216 21.09 -12.00 -9.90
C ASP A 216 20.06 -10.93 -9.52
N ILE A 217 19.41 -10.30 -10.51
CA ILE A 217 18.33 -9.33 -10.30
C ILE A 217 17.13 -10.02 -9.61
N LEU A 218 16.73 -11.21 -10.08
CA LEU A 218 15.64 -11.96 -9.49
C LEU A 218 15.92 -12.33 -8.02
N ALA A 219 17.15 -12.77 -7.73
CA ALA A 219 17.59 -13.08 -6.37
C ALA A 219 17.61 -11.84 -5.47
N ALA A 220 18.05 -10.69 -6.00
CA ALA A 220 18.04 -9.41 -5.27
C ALA A 220 16.60 -8.94 -4.96
N ASN A 221 15.68 -9.05 -5.92
CA ASN A 221 14.27 -8.70 -5.73
C ASN A 221 13.59 -9.59 -4.70
N LYS A 222 13.91 -10.90 -4.68
CA LYS A 222 13.42 -11.81 -3.64
C LYS A 222 13.84 -11.35 -2.23
N LYS A 223 15.12 -11.00 -2.06
CA LYS A 223 15.65 -10.48 -0.78
C LYS A 223 15.06 -9.11 -0.41
N LEU A 224 14.67 -8.30 -1.39
CA LEU A 224 13.98 -7.04 -1.12
C LEU A 224 12.57 -7.30 -0.58
N ASN A 225 11.80 -8.17 -1.23
CA ASN A 225 10.45 -8.55 -0.78
C ASN A 225 10.45 -9.16 0.63
N GLU A 226 11.45 -10.00 0.96
CA GLU A 226 11.63 -10.55 2.31
C GLU A 226 11.86 -9.42 3.34
N ARG A 227 12.68 -8.42 3.01
CA ARG A 227 12.92 -7.26 3.88
C ARG A 227 11.69 -6.36 4.03
N ASP A 228 10.92 -6.17 2.96
CA ASP A 228 9.68 -5.39 3.00
C ASP A 228 8.64 -6.08 3.89
N HIS A 229 8.56 -7.41 3.84
CA HIS A 229 7.71 -8.19 4.73
C HIS A 229 8.12 -8.03 6.21
N GLU A 230 9.41 -8.14 6.52
CA GLU A 230 9.92 -7.92 7.89
C GLU A 230 9.73 -6.48 8.37
N LEU A 231 9.88 -5.48 7.48
CA LEU A 231 9.59 -4.09 7.79
C LEU A 231 8.10 -3.90 8.13
N SER A 232 7.20 -4.52 7.36
CA SER A 232 5.76 -4.47 7.62
C SER A 232 5.39 -5.05 8.99
N LYS A 233 6.02 -6.15 9.42
CA LYS A 233 5.82 -6.70 10.78
C LYS A 233 6.23 -5.71 11.87
N VAL A 234 7.36 -5.05 11.69
CA VAL A 234 7.87 -4.07 12.67
C VAL A 234 6.95 -2.85 12.75
N ILE A 235 6.47 -2.35 11.62
CA ILE A 235 5.50 -1.24 11.60
C ILE A 235 4.23 -1.61 12.40
N LYS A 236 3.69 -2.81 12.19
CA LYS A 236 2.51 -3.28 12.93
C LYS A 236 2.73 -3.37 14.44
N GLU A 237 3.88 -3.90 14.88
CA GLU A 237 4.19 -3.96 16.32
C GLU A 237 4.43 -2.56 16.91
N LYS A 238 5.01 -1.63 16.15
CA LYS A 238 5.13 -0.21 16.53
C LYS A 238 3.75 0.41 16.73
N GLU A 239 2.85 0.29 15.76
CA GLU A 239 1.48 0.85 15.84
C GLU A 239 0.72 0.30 17.06
N LYS A 240 0.90 -0.99 17.35
CA LYS A 240 0.32 -1.64 18.53
C LYS A 240 0.90 -1.11 19.85
N ALA A 241 2.20 -0.82 19.90
CA ALA A 241 2.83 -0.18 21.06
C ALA A 241 2.33 1.26 21.26
N GLU A 242 2.27 2.04 20.19
CA GLU A 242 1.72 3.41 20.22
C GLU A 242 0.26 3.44 20.70
N LEU A 243 -0.55 2.48 20.26
CA LEU A 243 -1.93 2.35 20.73
C LEU A 243 -2.00 2.09 22.24
N LYS A 244 -1.13 1.24 22.80
CA LYS A 244 -1.07 0.97 24.24
C LYS A 244 -0.66 2.21 25.04
N VAL A 245 0.35 2.94 24.58
CA VAL A 245 0.76 4.21 25.20
C VAL A 245 -0.40 5.20 25.22
N ARG A 246 -1.11 5.36 24.09
CA ARG A 246 -2.28 6.23 24.00
C ARG A 246 -3.40 5.80 24.96
N GLN A 247 -3.67 4.50 25.07
CA GLN A 247 -4.67 3.97 26.01
C GLN A 247 -4.29 4.24 27.47
N CYS A 248 -3.01 4.10 27.82
CA CYS A 248 -2.53 4.41 29.17
C CYS A 248 -2.61 5.90 29.47
N SER A 249 -2.14 6.75 28.54
CA SER A 249 -2.24 8.22 28.65
C SER A 249 -3.68 8.66 28.90
N ASN A 250 -4.65 8.13 28.14
CA ASN A 250 -6.07 8.42 28.34
C ASN A 250 -6.59 7.99 29.73
N LYS A 251 -6.10 6.88 30.30
CA LYS A 251 -6.46 6.46 31.66
C LYS A 251 -5.89 7.41 32.72
N VAL A 252 -4.63 7.85 32.55
CA VAL A 252 -4.01 8.85 33.42
C VAL A 252 -4.81 10.15 33.39
N THR A 253 -5.15 10.65 32.20
CA THR A 253 -5.93 11.88 32.05
C THR A 253 -7.30 11.80 32.74
N ARG A 254 -8.03 10.69 32.56
CA ARG A 254 -9.34 10.50 33.24
C ARG A 254 -9.18 10.51 34.76
N THR A 255 -8.18 9.78 35.28
CA THR A 255 -7.93 9.71 36.73
C THR A 255 -7.56 11.08 37.30
N LEU A 256 -6.80 11.89 36.56
CA LEU A 256 -6.46 13.26 36.94
C LEU A 256 -7.69 14.19 36.96
N ILE A 257 -8.61 14.04 36.00
CA ILE A 257 -9.87 14.79 35.97
C ILE A 257 -10.71 14.45 37.21
N ASP A 258 -10.90 13.16 37.48
CA ASP A 258 -11.65 12.70 38.66
C ASP A 258 -11.01 13.21 39.96
N LEU A 259 -9.69 13.13 40.07
CA LEU A 259 -8.94 13.65 41.21
C LEU A 259 -9.14 15.16 41.39
N GLY A 260 -9.14 15.93 40.30
CA GLY A 260 -9.42 17.36 40.32
C GLY A 260 -10.81 17.66 40.87
N TYR A 261 -11.83 16.96 40.38
CA TYR A 261 -13.22 17.07 40.84
C TYR A 261 -13.36 16.78 42.34
N TYR A 262 -12.81 15.65 42.82
CA TYR A 262 -12.91 15.29 44.23
C TYR A 262 -12.17 16.27 45.15
N LYS A 263 -11.02 16.80 44.72
CA LYS A 263 -10.28 17.82 45.48
C LYS A 263 -11.07 19.12 45.61
N GLU A 264 -11.72 19.57 44.54
CA GLU A 264 -12.57 20.77 44.57
C GLU A 264 -13.79 20.55 45.47
N LYS A 265 -14.48 19.42 45.31
CA LYS A 265 -15.64 19.10 46.17
C LYS A 265 -15.27 18.96 47.65
N CYS A 266 -14.09 18.42 47.97
CA CYS A 266 -13.62 18.32 49.34
C CYS A 266 -13.40 19.70 49.97
N LYS A 267 -12.87 20.66 49.20
CA LYS A 267 -12.69 22.04 49.67
C LYS A 267 -14.03 22.73 49.93
N GLU A 268 -15.02 22.53 49.05
CA GLU A 268 -16.37 23.05 49.27
C GLU A 268 -16.95 22.52 50.60
N LEU A 269 -16.87 21.22 50.85
CA LEU A 269 -17.35 20.63 52.10
C LEU A 269 -16.58 21.13 53.33
N GLU A 270 -15.27 21.33 53.22
CA GLU A 270 -14.47 21.91 54.31
C GLU A 270 -14.91 23.33 54.64
N ILE A 271 -15.23 24.15 53.63
CA ILE A 271 -15.77 25.51 53.81
C ILE A 271 -17.15 25.43 54.47
N GLU A 272 -18.08 24.62 53.94
CA GLU A 272 -19.42 24.46 54.53
C GLU A 272 -19.37 23.95 55.98
N ASN A 273 -18.44 23.05 56.30
CA ASN A 273 -18.25 22.54 57.66
C ASN A 273 -17.68 23.61 58.59
N ALA A 274 -16.77 24.47 58.11
CA ALA A 274 -16.27 25.61 58.87
C ALA A 274 -17.38 26.63 59.17
N GLU A 275 -18.21 26.97 58.19
CA GLU A 275 -19.35 27.88 58.37
C GLU A 275 -20.36 27.33 59.39
N LEU A 276 -20.67 26.02 59.34
CA LEU A 276 -21.55 25.39 60.33
C LEU A 276 -20.97 25.40 61.74
N ARG A 277 -19.64 25.31 61.90
CA ARG A 277 -19.00 25.40 63.22
C ARG A 277 -19.13 26.78 63.84
N GLU A 278 -19.14 27.83 63.03
CA GLU A 278 -19.34 29.20 63.52
C GLU A 278 -20.79 29.46 63.93
N LEU A 279 -21.75 28.83 63.24
CA LEU A 279 -23.19 28.98 63.51
C LEU A 279 -23.70 28.06 64.63
N SER A 280 -22.97 27.00 64.97
CA SER A 280 -23.38 25.97 65.93
C SER A 280 -23.49 26.52 67.36
N VAL A 281 -24.69 26.94 67.76
CA VAL A 281 -25.02 27.33 69.15
C VAL A 281 -25.94 26.28 69.81
N ASN A 282 -26.56 25.38 69.03
CA ASN A 282 -27.57 24.43 69.50
C ASN A 282 -27.16 22.95 69.33
N HIS A 283 -27.67 22.08 70.21
CA HIS A 283 -27.30 20.65 70.28
C HIS A 283 -27.65 19.84 69.02
N THR A 284 -28.61 20.28 68.21
CA THR A 284 -28.98 19.64 66.93
C THR A 284 -27.98 19.93 65.80
N GLU A 285 -27.21 21.01 65.89
CA GLU A 285 -26.19 21.36 64.89
C GLU A 285 -24.92 20.51 65.05
N ALA A 286 -24.68 19.98 66.26
CA ALA A 286 -23.57 19.09 66.55
C ALA A 286 -23.64 17.76 65.79
N GLU A 287 -24.83 17.14 65.68
CA GLU A 287 -24.99 15.89 64.92
C GLU A 287 -24.77 16.08 63.41
N GLN A 288 -25.16 17.25 62.88
CA GLN A 288 -24.91 17.58 61.46
C GLN A 288 -23.42 17.81 61.20
N LEU A 289 -22.70 18.43 62.14
CA LEU A 289 -21.25 18.61 62.07
C LEU A 289 -20.49 17.27 62.06
N ASP A 290 -20.90 16.32 62.92
CA ASP A 290 -20.29 14.99 62.95
C ASP A 290 -20.53 14.24 61.63
N ALA A 291 -21.74 14.30 61.08
CA ALA A 291 -22.06 13.68 59.80
C ALA A 291 -21.23 14.26 58.64
N LYS A 292 -21.10 15.59 58.54
CA LYS A 292 -20.25 16.23 57.52
C LYS A 292 -18.77 15.95 57.72
N SER A 293 -18.29 15.83 58.96
CA SER A 293 -16.90 15.46 59.24
C SER A 293 -16.59 14.06 58.68
N VAL A 294 -17.50 13.10 58.87
CA VAL A 294 -17.36 11.75 58.32
C VAL A 294 -17.34 11.76 56.78
N GLU A 295 -18.18 12.58 56.15
CA GLU A 295 -18.21 12.71 54.68
C GLU A 295 -16.89 13.30 54.13
N ILE A 296 -16.33 14.32 54.79
CA ILE A 296 -15.02 14.89 54.45
C ILE A 296 -13.91 13.85 54.58
N ASP A 297 -13.89 13.07 55.67
CA ASP A 297 -12.89 12.04 55.89
C ASP A 297 -12.97 10.91 54.84
N GLN A 298 -14.19 10.52 54.45
CA GLN A 298 -14.42 9.57 53.35
C GLN A 298 -13.90 10.13 52.01
N MET A 299 -14.15 11.41 51.72
CA MET A 299 -13.64 12.04 50.50
C MET A 299 -12.12 12.17 50.50
N LYS A 300 -11.49 12.53 51.62
CA LYS A 300 -10.02 12.55 51.76
C LYS A 300 -9.42 11.17 51.51
N HIS A 301 -10.07 10.12 52.00
CA HIS A 301 -9.65 8.75 51.73
C HIS A 301 -9.73 8.41 50.23
N CYS A 302 -10.83 8.77 49.54
CA CYS A 302 -10.97 8.61 48.10
C CYS A 302 -9.90 9.38 47.29
N ILE A 303 -9.60 10.63 47.68
CA ILE A 303 -8.54 11.44 47.07
C ILE A 303 -7.19 10.74 47.20
N SER A 304 -6.84 10.27 48.40
CA SER A 304 -5.57 9.56 48.63
C SER A 304 -5.43 8.29 47.79
N HIS A 305 -6.52 7.52 47.64
CA HIS A 305 -6.54 6.35 46.76
C HIS A 305 -6.34 6.73 45.28
N LEU A 306 -7.00 7.78 44.80
CA LEU A 306 -6.85 8.27 43.43
C LEU A 306 -5.44 8.82 43.15
N GLU A 307 -4.82 9.48 44.13
CA GLU A 307 -3.42 9.92 44.03
C GLU A 307 -2.46 8.74 43.88
N ALA A 308 -2.62 7.70 44.70
CA ALA A 308 -1.82 6.48 44.60
C ALA A 308 -2.02 5.78 43.23
N GLN A 309 -3.26 5.69 42.77
CA GLN A 309 -3.57 5.13 41.44
C GLN A 309 -2.96 5.96 40.31
N THR A 310 -3.03 7.28 40.40
CA THR A 310 -2.42 8.20 39.42
C THR A 310 -0.91 8.02 39.39
N ALA A 311 -0.24 7.97 40.54
CA ALA A 311 1.20 7.75 40.62
C ALA A 311 1.61 6.42 39.98
N SER A 312 0.86 5.34 40.25
CA SER A 312 1.10 4.03 39.64
C SER A 312 0.92 4.04 38.11
N LEU A 313 -0.12 4.71 37.60
CA LEU A 313 -0.38 4.81 36.15
C LEU A 313 0.66 5.67 35.44
N THR A 314 1.10 6.77 36.06
CA THR A 314 2.18 7.62 35.52
C THR A 314 3.48 6.83 35.43
N GLN A 315 3.82 6.04 36.46
CA GLN A 315 5.00 5.17 36.41
C GLN A 315 4.90 4.12 35.31
N GLU A 316 3.74 3.50 35.12
CA GLU A 316 3.51 2.55 34.02
C GLU A 316 3.68 3.22 32.65
N HIS A 317 3.14 4.43 32.50
CA HIS A 317 3.26 5.25 31.29
C HIS A 317 4.73 5.58 30.97
N ASP A 318 5.50 6.02 31.97
CA ASP A 318 6.92 6.35 31.81
C ASP A 318 7.76 5.12 31.44
N ASN A 319 7.50 3.97 32.07
CA ASN A 319 8.13 2.69 31.71
C ASN A 319 7.83 2.29 30.26
N MET A 320 6.60 2.54 29.77
CA MET A 320 6.24 2.27 28.37
C MET A 320 6.95 3.21 27.39
N ILE A 321 7.12 4.48 27.74
CA ILE A 321 7.89 5.43 26.93
C ILE A 321 9.36 5.00 26.88
N GLU A 322 9.96 4.67 28.02
CA GLU A 322 11.36 4.24 28.09
C GLU A 322 11.59 2.96 27.28
N PHE A 323 10.71 1.97 27.42
CA PHE A 323 10.74 0.76 26.61
C PHE A 323 10.62 1.06 25.11
N GLY A 324 9.74 2.01 24.74
CA GLY A 324 9.59 2.48 23.36
C GLY A 324 10.87 3.08 22.81
N ILE A 325 11.54 3.96 23.58
CA ILE A 325 12.82 4.58 23.20
C ILE A 325 13.91 3.51 23.02
N GLN A 326 14.05 2.59 23.98
CA GLN A 326 15.04 1.51 23.90
C GLN A 326 14.82 0.60 22.69
N CYS A 327 13.57 0.30 22.35
CA CYS A 327 13.24 -0.47 21.15
C CYS A 327 13.63 0.26 19.86
N PHE A 328 13.42 1.59 19.81
CA PHE A 328 13.79 2.41 18.66
C PHE A 328 15.30 2.51 18.47
N ASP A 329 16.05 2.73 19.55
CA ASP A 329 17.50 2.88 19.50
C ASP A 329 18.17 1.58 19.06
N ASN A 330 17.74 0.43 19.61
CA ASN A 330 18.24 -0.87 19.20
C ASN A 330 17.92 -1.21 17.73
N PHE A 331 16.76 -0.78 17.24
CA PHE A 331 16.36 -1.05 15.86
C PHE A 331 17.13 -0.21 14.84
N ASN A 332 17.37 1.07 15.15
CA ASN A 332 18.14 1.95 14.27
C ASN A 332 19.61 1.56 14.23
N VAL A 333 20.23 1.22 15.37
CA VAL A 333 21.65 0.88 15.41
C VAL A 333 21.95 -0.41 14.64
N VAL A 334 21.17 -1.47 14.84
CA VAL A 334 21.41 -2.76 14.17
C VAL A 334 21.21 -2.66 12.65
N LYS A 335 20.15 -1.99 12.19
CA LYS A 335 19.86 -1.89 10.75
C LYS A 335 20.74 -0.90 10.00
N ILE A 336 21.14 0.21 10.63
CA ILE A 336 22.09 1.14 10.02
C ILE A 336 23.47 0.48 9.92
N HIS A 337 23.92 -0.23 10.94
CA HIS A 337 25.21 -0.92 10.92
C HIS A 337 25.24 -2.02 9.84
N GLU A 338 24.20 -2.86 9.76
CA GLU A 338 24.10 -3.91 8.75
C GLU A 338 23.99 -3.34 7.31
N TRP A 339 23.29 -2.20 7.14
CA TRP A 339 23.21 -1.52 5.84
C TRP A 339 24.56 -0.90 5.43
N VAL A 340 25.27 -0.28 6.37
CA VAL A 340 26.59 0.31 6.14
C VAL A 340 27.62 -0.77 5.80
N GLU A 341 27.59 -1.92 6.47
CA GLU A 341 28.49 -3.05 6.21
C GLU A 341 28.22 -3.73 4.86
N THR A 342 26.95 -3.82 4.44
CA THR A 342 26.58 -4.47 3.17
C THR A 342 26.71 -3.55 1.95
N HIS A 343 26.81 -2.23 2.12
CA HIS A 343 26.86 -1.25 1.02
C HIS A 343 27.98 -0.19 1.14
N PRO A 344 29.24 -0.57 1.43
CA PRO A 344 30.32 0.39 1.73
C PRO A 344 30.60 1.37 0.58
N LYS A 345 30.40 0.95 -0.67
CA LYS A 345 30.60 1.80 -1.86
C LYS A 345 29.53 2.89 -2.03
N LYS A 346 28.29 2.62 -1.63
CA LYS A 346 27.20 3.63 -1.68
C LYS A 346 27.36 4.65 -0.57
N VAL A 347 27.74 4.20 0.63
CA VAL A 347 28.05 5.08 1.77
C VAL A 347 29.23 6.00 1.44
N ALA A 348 30.29 5.46 0.82
CA ALA A 348 31.44 6.26 0.39
C ALA A 348 31.09 7.31 -0.68
N LEU A 349 30.19 6.99 -1.62
CA LEU A 349 29.71 7.96 -2.62
C LEU A 349 28.91 9.09 -1.97
N GLN A 350 28.03 8.76 -1.02
CA GLN A 350 27.17 9.73 -0.36
C GLN A 350 27.97 10.66 0.59
N HIS A 351 29.00 10.13 1.27
CA HIS A 351 29.96 10.95 2.01
C HIS A 351 30.80 11.85 1.09
N ALA A 352 31.19 11.37 -0.09
CA ALA A 352 31.91 12.18 -1.08
C ALA A 352 31.05 13.27 -1.73
N GLU A 353 29.72 13.11 -1.76
CA GLU A 353 28.77 14.12 -2.21
C GLU A 353 28.47 15.15 -1.10
N CYS A 354 28.31 14.70 0.15
CA CYS A 354 28.09 15.59 1.29
C CYS A 354 29.32 16.47 1.58
N GLY A 355 30.54 15.92 1.44
CA GLY A 355 31.79 16.69 1.56
C GLY A 355 32.00 17.72 0.45
N ARG A 356 31.38 17.54 -0.72
CA ARG A 356 31.40 18.56 -1.80
C ARG A 356 30.41 19.70 -1.54
N ALA A 357 29.26 19.41 -0.92
CA ALA A 357 28.28 20.43 -0.56
C ALA A 357 28.84 21.40 0.50
N SER A 358 29.59 20.91 1.49
CA SER A 358 30.20 21.75 2.53
C SER A 358 31.34 22.64 2.02
N ASN A 359 32.05 22.23 0.96
CA ASN A 359 33.12 23.03 0.36
C ASN A 359 32.60 24.07 -0.66
N ALA A 360 31.43 23.86 -1.26
CA ALA A 360 30.80 24.83 -2.17
C ALA A 360 30.21 26.05 -1.44
N SER A 361 29.89 25.92 -0.15
CA SER A 361 29.42 27.03 0.68
C SER A 361 30.53 27.99 1.15
N ASN A 362 31.80 27.58 1.12
CA ASN A 362 32.93 28.41 1.57
C ASN A 362 33.65 29.16 0.44
N SER A 363 33.18 29.08 -0.81
CA SER A 363 33.84 29.72 -1.97
C SER A 363 33.06 30.91 -2.54
N LYS A 364 32.11 31.49 -1.80
CA LYS A 364 31.33 32.67 -2.22
C LYS A 364 31.60 33.94 -1.41
N GLU A 365 32.57 33.92 -0.50
CA GLU A 365 33.13 35.12 0.13
C GLU A 365 34.59 35.24 -0.31
N GLY A 366 34.81 35.98 -1.39
CA GLY A 366 36.13 36.26 -1.97
C GLY A 366 36.04 37.36 -3.00
#